data_AF-A0A3B1C2P0-F1
#
_entry.id   AF-A0A3B1C2P0-F1
#
_cell.length_a   1.000
_cell.length_b   1.000
_cell.length_c   1.000
_cell.angle_alpha   90.00
_cell.angle_beta   90.00
_cell.angle_gamma   90.00
#
_symmetry.space_group_name_H-M   'P 1'
#
loop_
_entity.id
_entity.type
_entity.pdbx_description
1 polymer ?
#
loop_
_entity_poly.entity_id
_entity_poly.type
_entity_poly.pdbx_seq_one_letter_code
_entity_poly.pdbx_strand_id
1 'polypeptide(L)'
;MIEGAKYSTDSLDPREVKLAKVLIRNNKMTVDQLNDFLKERNRFEEGGKRYLGDILVDRKYIEKDVLDQFFKENNDMYHAFCERLVVEGFLTQEQFEAIKSHEEASTNLVSALSKLGIMTRDSFSKLFSKRVNALRLGDWLLTKKKIKEENLKSALDEQNVYRLHDYLLFYKIINKELMDKVREKLSI
;
A
#
# COMPACT_ATOMS: atom_id res chain seq x y z
N MET A 1 -14.77 19.23 -30.73
CA MET A 1 -14.44 19.82 -29.42
C MET A 1 -15.11 18.95 -28.39
N ILE A 2 -14.36 18.32 -27.47
CA ILE A 2 -14.96 17.54 -26.37
C ILE A 2 -14.86 18.41 -25.13
N GLU A 3 -15.99 18.97 -24.71
CA GLU A 3 -16.16 19.71 -23.46
C GLU A 3 -16.15 18.75 -22.26
N GLY A 4 -15.44 19.14 -21.21
CA GLY A 4 -16.08 19.25 -19.90
C GLY A 4 -16.20 18.05 -18.98
N ALA A 5 -15.27 17.07 -18.97
CA ALA A 5 -15.07 16.25 -17.78
C ALA A 5 -13.93 16.85 -16.94
N LYS A 6 -14.26 17.64 -15.92
CA LYS A 6 -13.28 18.08 -14.90
C LYS A 6 -12.93 16.88 -14.02
N TYR A 7 -11.88 16.14 -14.37
CA TYR A 7 -11.22 15.23 -13.44
C TYR A 7 -10.05 15.97 -12.77
N SER A 8 -9.99 15.92 -11.43
CA SER A 8 -8.87 16.50 -10.68
C SER A 8 -7.62 15.66 -10.97
N THR A 9 -6.64 16.26 -11.65
CA THR A 9 -5.33 15.65 -11.91
C THR A 9 -4.32 15.99 -10.83
N ASP A 10 -4.76 16.54 -9.70
CA ASP A 10 -3.89 17.17 -8.70
C ASP A 10 -2.95 16.16 -8.02
N SER A 11 -3.28 14.87 -8.09
CA SER A 11 -2.44 13.78 -7.57
C SER A 11 -1.55 13.09 -8.63
N LEU A 12 -1.64 13.48 -9.91
CA LEU A 12 -0.81 12.96 -10.99
C LEU A 12 0.44 13.82 -11.22
N ASP A 13 1.56 13.18 -11.51
CA ASP A 13 2.72 13.93 -12.01
C ASP A 13 2.52 14.37 -13.48
N PRO A 14 3.31 15.34 -13.98
CA PRO A 14 3.15 15.85 -15.35
C PRO A 14 3.24 14.79 -16.46
N ARG A 15 4.02 13.72 -16.26
CA ARG A 15 4.15 12.63 -17.23
C ARG A 15 2.88 11.77 -17.24
N GLU A 16 2.34 11.47 -16.07
CA GLU A 16 1.08 10.75 -15.91
C GLU A 16 -0.10 11.53 -16.50
N VAL A 17 -0.14 12.86 -16.33
CA VAL A 17 -1.14 13.72 -16.98
C VAL A 17 -1.06 13.65 -18.50
N LYS A 18 0.16 13.72 -19.06
CA LYS A 18 0.38 13.62 -20.52
C LYS A 18 -0.05 12.25 -21.04
N LEU A 19 0.32 11.18 -20.36
CA LEU A 19 -0.08 9.81 -20.67
C LEU A 19 -1.61 9.66 -20.66
N ALA A 20 -2.27 10.09 -19.57
CA ALA A 20 -3.71 9.99 -19.41
C ALA A 20 -4.47 10.71 -20.54
N LYS A 21 -4.08 11.95 -20.85
CA LYS A 21 -4.69 12.74 -21.94
C LYS A 21 -4.57 12.04 -23.29
N VAL A 22 -3.42 11.44 -23.58
CA VAL A 22 -3.19 10.75 -24.85
C VAL A 22 -4.02 9.48 -24.94
N LEU A 23 -4.06 8.68 -23.87
CA LEU A 23 -4.84 7.44 -23.87
C LEU A 23 -6.34 7.70 -23.97
N ILE A 24 -6.87 8.72 -23.26
CA ILE A 24 -8.27 9.12 -23.35
C ILE A 24 -8.60 9.62 -24.76
N ARG A 25 -7.78 10.53 -25.31
CA ARG A 25 -8.00 11.08 -26.66
C ARG A 25 -8.03 10.00 -27.75
N ASN A 26 -7.30 8.90 -27.55
CA ASN A 26 -7.23 7.80 -28.49
C ASN A 26 -8.17 6.63 -28.14
N ASN A 27 -9.11 6.81 -27.21
CA ASN A 27 -10.04 5.78 -26.74
C ASN A 27 -9.34 4.49 -26.27
N LYS A 28 -8.15 4.61 -25.69
CA LYS A 28 -7.38 3.51 -25.08
C LYS A 28 -7.56 3.41 -23.57
N MET A 29 -8.16 4.43 -22.97
CA MET A 29 -8.53 4.49 -21.56
C MET A 29 -9.80 5.36 -21.45
N THR A 30 -10.75 4.99 -20.61
CA THR A 30 -11.93 5.82 -20.32
C THR A 30 -11.63 6.81 -19.20
N VAL A 31 -12.43 7.87 -19.09
CA VAL A 31 -12.36 8.79 -17.95
C VAL A 31 -12.68 8.06 -16.64
N ASP A 32 -13.60 7.10 -16.66
CA ASP A 32 -13.94 6.29 -15.48
C ASP A 32 -12.76 5.43 -15.02
N GLN A 33 -12.03 4.80 -15.93
CA GLN A 33 -10.81 4.04 -15.60
C GLN A 33 -9.73 4.94 -14.98
N LEU A 34 -9.58 6.17 -15.46
CA LEU A 34 -8.69 7.14 -14.84
C LEU A 34 -9.17 7.53 -13.44
N ASN A 35 -10.47 7.76 -13.27
CA ASN A 35 -11.06 8.11 -11.98
C ASN A 35 -10.91 6.97 -10.97
N ASP A 36 -11.02 5.72 -11.41
CA ASP A 36 -10.82 4.55 -10.55
C ASP A 36 -9.37 4.44 -10.10
N PHE A 37 -8.40 4.67 -11.01
CA PHE A 37 -6.99 4.80 -10.62
C PHE A 37 -6.76 5.92 -9.59
N LEU A 38 -7.34 7.11 -9.80
CA LEU A 38 -7.20 8.25 -8.89
C LEU A 38 -7.83 7.96 -7.53
N LYS A 39 -8.99 7.30 -7.49
CA LYS A 39 -9.63 6.84 -6.25
C LYS A 39 -8.75 5.86 -5.51
N GLU A 40 -8.20 4.86 -6.21
CA GLU A 40 -7.26 3.91 -5.62
C GLU A 40 -6.05 4.66 -5.06
N ARG A 41 -5.38 5.50 -5.86
CA ARG A 41 -4.20 6.27 -5.43
C ARG A 41 -4.47 7.15 -4.20
N ASN A 42 -5.61 7.83 -4.16
CA ASN A 42 -5.98 8.72 -3.07
C ASN A 42 -6.45 7.97 -1.81
N ARG A 43 -6.86 6.70 -1.93
CA ARG A 43 -7.33 5.88 -0.80
C ARG A 43 -6.19 5.42 0.13
N PHE A 44 -4.93 5.51 -0.31
CA PHE A 44 -3.78 5.00 0.45
C PHE A 44 -2.89 6.14 0.95
N GLU A 45 -2.35 5.98 2.17
CA GLU A 45 -1.55 6.99 2.90
C GLU A 45 -0.36 7.54 2.09
N GLU A 46 0.14 8.71 2.51
CA GLU A 46 1.28 9.47 1.97
C GLU A 46 2.14 8.68 0.96
N GLY A 47 1.80 8.81 -0.33
CA GLY A 47 2.50 8.10 -1.40
C GLY A 47 1.81 6.85 -1.90
N GLY A 48 0.48 6.71 -1.75
CA GLY A 48 -0.40 5.83 -2.54
C GLY A 48 -0.07 4.34 -2.50
N LYS A 49 0.63 3.87 -1.46
CA LYS A 49 1.07 2.46 -1.34
C LYS A 49 0.04 1.64 -0.58
N ARG A 50 -0.48 0.58 -1.20
CA ARG A 50 -1.34 -0.41 -0.53
C ARG A 50 -0.52 -1.34 0.36
N TYR A 51 -0.96 -1.57 1.60
CA TYR A 51 -0.35 -2.62 2.42
C TYR A 51 -0.88 -3.99 1.98
N LEU A 52 0.01 -4.98 2.00
CA LEU A 52 -0.32 -6.34 1.56
C LEU A 52 -1.53 -6.89 2.34
N GLY A 53 -1.59 -6.68 3.65
CA GLY A 53 -2.72 -7.11 4.48
C GLY A 53 -4.06 -6.55 4.00
N ASP A 54 -4.12 -5.26 3.65
CA ASP A 54 -5.34 -4.61 3.18
C ASP A 54 -5.78 -5.18 1.82
N ILE A 55 -4.83 -5.40 0.90
CA ILE A 55 -5.11 -6.04 -0.40
C ILE A 55 -5.68 -7.44 -0.21
N LEU A 56 -5.07 -8.23 0.66
CA LEU A 56 -5.47 -9.62 0.91
C LEU A 56 -6.89 -9.71 1.46
N VAL A 57 -7.28 -8.79 2.35
CA VAL A 57 -8.64 -8.72 2.91
C VAL A 57 -9.63 -8.19 1.86
N ASP A 58 -9.31 -7.10 1.16
CA ASP A 58 -10.17 -6.51 0.12
C ASP A 58 -10.48 -7.52 -1.00
N ARG A 59 -9.49 -8.34 -1.40
CA ARG A 59 -9.63 -9.40 -2.40
C ARG A 59 -10.25 -10.68 -1.85
N LYS A 60 -10.57 -10.74 -0.55
CA LYS A 60 -11.09 -11.93 0.15
C LYS A 60 -10.16 -13.14 0.01
N TYR A 61 -8.86 -12.92 -0.12
CA TYR A 61 -7.87 -14.00 -0.09
C TYR A 61 -7.62 -14.49 1.33
N ILE A 62 -7.83 -13.63 2.31
CA ILE A 62 -7.90 -13.95 3.74
C ILE A 62 -9.07 -13.19 4.37
N GLU A 63 -9.52 -13.67 5.52
CA GLU A 63 -10.43 -12.92 6.38
C GLU A 63 -9.66 -11.93 7.26
N LYS A 64 -10.35 -10.89 7.76
CA LYS A 64 -9.72 -9.84 8.57
C LYS A 64 -9.17 -10.39 9.90
N ASP A 65 -9.84 -11.36 10.49
CA ASP A 65 -9.41 -12.04 11.71
C ASP A 65 -8.05 -12.74 11.56
N VAL A 66 -7.73 -13.27 10.37
CA VAL A 66 -6.43 -13.86 10.04
C VAL A 66 -5.33 -12.81 10.07
N LEU A 67 -5.62 -11.61 9.55
CA LEU A 67 -4.69 -10.49 9.60
C LEU A 67 -4.50 -9.99 11.05
N ASP A 68 -5.59 -9.89 11.81
CA ASP A 68 -5.55 -9.51 13.22
C ASP A 68 -4.78 -10.54 14.06
N GLN A 69 -4.92 -11.84 13.73
CA GLN A 69 -4.13 -12.91 14.34
C GLN A 69 -2.63 -12.73 14.08
N PHE A 70 -2.23 -12.39 12.85
CA PHE A 70 -0.82 -12.11 12.53
C PHE A 70 -0.27 -10.97 13.39
N PHE A 71 -0.99 -9.85 13.50
CA PHE A 71 -0.55 -8.73 14.33
C PHE A 71 -0.45 -9.10 15.81
N LYS A 72 -1.44 -9.85 16.32
CA LYS A 72 -1.46 -10.32 17.71
C LYS A 72 -0.28 -11.25 18.02
N GLU A 73 0.02 -12.22 17.14
CA GLU A 73 1.14 -13.15 17.32
C GLU A 73 2.52 -12.44 17.32
N ASN A 74 2.63 -11.29 16.65
CA ASN A 74 3.86 -10.51 16.60
C ASN A 74 3.89 -9.35 17.59
N ASN A 75 2.82 -9.14 18.36
CA ASN A 75 2.63 -7.91 19.14
C ASN A 75 3.69 -7.74 20.23
N ASP A 76 4.05 -8.82 20.93
CA ASP A 76 5.11 -8.79 21.95
C ASP A 76 6.46 -8.36 21.35
N MET A 77 6.74 -8.82 20.12
CA MET A 77 7.95 -8.44 19.39
C MET A 77 7.90 -6.95 18.98
N TYR A 78 6.72 -6.43 18.63
CA TYR A 78 6.54 -5.01 18.35
C TYR A 78 6.70 -4.15 19.61
N HIS A 79 6.21 -4.59 20.76
CA HIS A 79 6.43 -3.93 22.04
C HIS A 79 7.92 -3.85 22.39
N ALA A 80 8.63 -4.99 22.36
CA ALA A 80 10.06 -5.03 22.63
C ALA A 80 10.86 -4.17 21.63
N PHE A 81 10.40 -4.08 20.38
CA PHE A 81 11.00 -3.19 19.40
C PHE A 81 10.77 -1.71 19.75
N CYS A 82 9.56 -1.33 20.16
CA CYS A 82 9.27 0.03 20.61
C CYS A 82 10.08 0.43 21.84
N GLU A 83 10.27 -0.47 22.81
CA GLU A 83 11.17 -0.25 23.95
C GLU A 83 12.59 0.07 23.48
N ARG A 84 13.09 -0.69 22.50
CA ARG A 84 14.40 -0.40 21.89
C ARG A 84 14.43 0.95 21.17
N LEU A 85 13.35 1.33 20.48
CA LEU A 85 13.25 2.65 19.84
C LEU A 85 13.30 3.79 20.85
N VAL A 86 12.81 3.59 22.09
CA VAL A 86 12.97 4.57 23.17
C VAL A 86 14.45 4.71 23.56
N VAL A 87 15.13 3.59 23.79
CA VAL A 87 16.57 3.57 24.13
C VAL A 87 17.42 4.20 23.03
N GLU A 88 17.07 3.96 21.77
CA GLU A 88 17.75 4.53 20.59
C GLU A 88 17.36 6.00 20.31
N GLY A 89 16.43 6.59 21.07
CA GLY A 89 16.01 7.98 20.92
C GLY A 89 15.07 8.26 19.74
N PHE A 90 14.51 7.22 19.10
CA PHE A 90 13.49 7.37 18.05
C PHE A 90 12.09 7.59 18.62
N LEU A 91 11.85 7.19 19.87
CA LEU A 91 10.62 7.45 20.63
C LEU A 91 10.98 8.07 21.98
N THR A 92 10.13 8.95 22.49
CA THR A 92 10.23 9.40 23.89
C THR A 92 9.56 8.38 24.81
N GLN A 93 9.91 8.38 26.10
CA GLN A 93 9.22 7.56 27.10
C GLN A 93 7.72 7.90 27.15
N GLU A 94 7.37 9.20 27.06
CA GLU A 94 5.97 9.66 27.05
C GLU A 94 5.20 9.10 25.84
N GLN A 95 5.79 9.12 24.65
CA GLN A 95 5.19 8.52 23.46
C GLN A 95 4.99 7.01 23.64
N PHE A 96 5.94 6.32 24.25
CA PHE A 96 5.83 4.88 24.51
C PHE A 96 4.72 4.55 25.51
N GLU A 97 4.59 5.29 26.60
CA GLU A 97 3.48 5.12 27.55
C GLU A 97 2.11 5.43 26.90
N ALA A 98 2.05 6.45 26.04
CA ALA A 98 0.85 6.77 25.26
C ALA A 98 0.45 5.61 24.33
N ILE A 99 1.43 4.97 23.66
CA ILE A 99 1.19 3.79 22.83
C ILE A 99 0.64 2.65 23.69
N LYS A 100 1.29 2.32 24.82
CA LYS A 100 0.85 1.21 25.68
C LYS A 100 -0.55 1.41 26.26
N SER A 101 -0.93 2.66 26.51
CA SER A 101 -2.24 3.02 27.05
C SER A 101 -3.35 3.04 26.00
N HIS A 102 -3.02 2.94 24.71
CA HIS A 102 -4.00 2.93 23.63
C HIS A 102 -4.72 1.58 23.55
N GLU A 103 -6.04 1.59 23.37
CA GLU A 103 -6.89 0.38 23.40
C GLU A 103 -6.43 -0.72 22.41
N GLU A 104 -5.93 -0.33 21.24
CA GLU A 104 -5.48 -1.25 20.21
C GLU A 104 -4.07 -1.82 20.44
N ALA A 105 -3.30 -1.28 21.38
CA ALA A 105 -1.89 -1.66 21.55
C ALA A 105 -1.68 -3.08 22.06
N SER A 106 -2.70 -3.70 22.67
CA SER A 106 -2.66 -5.11 23.07
C SER A 106 -2.82 -6.09 21.90
N THR A 107 -3.35 -5.64 20.77
CA THR A 107 -3.65 -6.51 19.61
C THR A 107 -2.90 -6.09 18.35
N ASN A 108 -2.71 -4.80 18.14
CA ASN A 108 -2.06 -4.23 16.99
C ASN A 108 -1.38 -2.91 17.36
N LEU A 109 -0.19 -3.01 17.96
CA LEU A 109 0.62 -1.86 18.33
C LEU A 109 0.94 -0.94 17.14
N VAL A 110 1.07 -1.49 15.93
CA VAL A 110 1.34 -0.71 14.71
C VAL A 110 0.15 0.19 14.35
N SER A 111 -1.07 -0.27 14.58
CA SER A 111 -2.28 0.55 14.42
C SER A 111 -2.33 1.68 15.45
N ALA A 112 -2.02 1.38 16.72
CA ALA A 112 -1.95 2.39 17.79
C ALA A 112 -0.92 3.50 17.48
N LEU A 113 0.29 3.12 17.05
CA LEU A 113 1.34 4.05 16.62
C LEU A 113 0.87 5.03 15.54
N SER A 114 0.19 4.50 14.53
CA SER A 114 -0.31 5.27 13.39
C SER A 114 -1.44 6.21 13.79
N LYS A 115 -2.39 5.74 14.61
CA LYS A 115 -3.52 6.56 15.10
C LYS A 115 -3.10 7.69 16.03
N LEU A 116 -2.07 7.47 16.84
CA LEU A 116 -1.48 8.51 17.70
C LEU A 116 -0.62 9.50 16.92
N GLY A 117 -0.40 9.29 15.61
CA GLY A 117 0.45 10.15 14.77
C GLY A 117 1.93 10.08 15.13
N ILE A 118 2.35 9.09 15.92
CA ILE A 118 3.74 8.94 16.38
C ILE A 118 4.61 8.41 15.24
N MET A 119 4.11 7.42 14.50
CA MET A 119 4.84 6.81 13.39
C MET A 119 3.87 6.21 12.38
N THR A 120 4.12 6.41 11.09
CA THR A 120 3.36 5.73 10.04
C THR A 120 3.68 4.24 9.98
N ARG A 121 2.74 3.44 9.46
CA ARG A 121 2.93 1.97 9.31
C ARG A 121 4.14 1.64 8.43
N ASP A 122 4.40 2.44 7.39
CA ASP A 122 5.55 2.26 6.49
C ASP A 122 6.89 2.56 7.18
N SER A 123 6.97 3.66 7.93
CA SER A 123 8.16 4.00 8.73
C SER A 123 8.46 2.91 9.76
N PHE A 124 7.45 2.42 10.48
CA PHE A 124 7.60 1.30 11.41
C PHE A 124 8.11 0.06 10.69
N SER A 125 7.45 -0.35 9.61
CA SER A 125 7.82 -1.55 8.84
C SER A 125 9.26 -1.48 8.32
N LYS A 126 9.69 -0.31 7.83
CA LYS A 126 11.07 -0.08 7.37
C LYS A 126 12.09 -0.18 8.51
N LEU A 127 11.79 0.38 9.68
CA LEU A 127 12.70 0.33 10.83
C LEU A 127 12.77 -1.08 11.41
N PHE A 128 11.63 -1.74 11.54
CA PHE A 128 11.49 -3.09 12.09
C PHE A 128 12.22 -4.12 11.22
N SER A 129 11.93 -4.15 9.92
CA SER A 129 12.54 -5.11 8.98
C SER A 129 14.06 -4.99 8.83
N LYS A 130 14.64 -3.81 9.14
CA LYS A 130 16.10 -3.61 9.14
C LYS A 130 16.78 -4.14 10.40
N ARG A 131 16.06 -4.26 11.52
CA ARG A 131 16.63 -4.53 12.86
C ARG A 131 16.16 -5.83 13.47
N VAL A 132 15.05 -6.37 12.99
CA VAL A 132 14.40 -7.55 13.53
C VAL A 132 14.19 -8.55 12.40
N ASN A 133 14.73 -9.75 12.58
CA ASN A 133 14.50 -10.86 11.67
C ASN A 133 13.17 -11.54 12.02
N ALA A 134 12.06 -10.89 11.67
CA ALA A 134 10.71 -11.42 11.87
C ALA A 134 10.15 -12.02 10.58
N LEU A 135 9.28 -13.01 10.74
CA LEU A 135 8.55 -13.59 9.62
C LEU A 135 7.61 -12.54 9.00
N ARG A 136 7.71 -12.32 7.70
CA ARG A 136 6.85 -11.35 7.00
C ARG A 136 5.44 -11.92 6.89
N LEU A 137 4.44 -11.05 6.74
CA LEU A 137 3.04 -11.47 6.61
C LEU A 137 2.84 -12.54 5.53
N GLY A 138 3.42 -12.37 4.34
CA GLY A 138 3.31 -13.35 3.25
C GLY A 138 3.87 -14.72 3.64
N ASP A 139 5.07 -14.74 4.21
CA ASP A 139 5.74 -15.99 4.63
C ASP A 139 4.97 -16.67 5.77
N TRP A 140 4.45 -15.88 6.72
CA TRP A 140 3.60 -16.37 7.82
C TRP A 140 2.32 -17.00 7.29
N LEU A 141 1.63 -16.35 6.35
CA LEU A 141 0.40 -16.88 5.76
C LEU A 141 0.62 -18.21 5.03
N LEU A 142 1.72 -18.33 4.27
CA LEU A 142 2.08 -19.58 3.60
C LEU A 142 2.41 -20.68 4.61
N THR A 143 3.23 -20.36 5.61
CA THR A 143 3.66 -21.30 6.67
C THR A 143 2.46 -21.84 7.44
N LYS A 144 1.49 -20.97 7.75
CA LYS A 144 0.25 -21.33 8.46
C LYS A 144 -0.83 -21.91 7.54
N LYS A 145 -0.56 -22.05 6.23
CA LYS A 145 -1.51 -22.50 5.20
C LYS A 145 -2.81 -21.69 5.19
N LYS A 146 -2.71 -20.39 5.47
CA LYS A 146 -3.83 -19.43 5.50
C LYS A 146 -4.09 -18.79 4.14
N ILE A 147 -3.17 -18.95 3.19
CA ILE A 147 -3.29 -18.46 1.81
C ILE A 147 -2.68 -19.46 0.84
N LYS A 148 -3.11 -19.42 -0.42
CA LYS A 148 -2.43 -20.09 -1.53
C LYS A 148 -1.33 -19.20 -2.13
N GLU A 149 -0.29 -19.81 -2.68
CA GLU A 149 0.85 -19.10 -3.25
C GLU A 149 0.45 -18.19 -4.43
N GLU A 150 -0.47 -18.65 -5.28
CA GLU A 150 -0.97 -17.85 -6.41
C GLU A 150 -1.71 -16.59 -5.96
N ASN A 151 -2.47 -16.66 -4.86
CA ASN A 151 -3.20 -15.53 -4.31
C ASN A 151 -2.23 -14.52 -3.67
N LEU A 152 -1.23 -15.01 -2.94
CA LEU A 152 -0.18 -14.15 -2.38
C LEU A 152 0.58 -13.43 -3.49
N LYS A 153 0.97 -14.15 -4.55
CA LYS A 153 1.65 -13.57 -5.70
C LYS A 153 0.81 -12.50 -6.37
N SER A 154 -0.47 -12.77 -6.62
CA SER A 154 -1.39 -11.78 -7.19
C SER A 154 -1.51 -10.53 -6.33
N ALA A 155 -1.57 -10.66 -5.01
CA ALA A 155 -1.67 -9.52 -4.11
C ALA A 155 -0.35 -8.72 -4.01
N LEU A 156 0.80 -9.39 -4.11
CA LEU A 156 2.10 -8.74 -4.20
C LEU A 156 2.27 -7.98 -5.52
N ASP A 157 1.80 -8.55 -6.64
CA ASP A 157 1.79 -7.87 -7.93
C ASP A 157 0.91 -6.60 -7.85
N GLU A 158 -0.26 -6.70 -7.22
CA GLU A 158 -1.16 -5.56 -6.99
C GLU A 158 -0.56 -4.50 -6.06
N GLN A 159 0.20 -4.92 -5.03
CA GLN A 159 0.88 -4.01 -4.11
C GLN A 159 1.87 -3.07 -4.81
N ASN A 160 2.41 -3.50 -5.96
CA ASN A 160 3.35 -2.72 -6.74
C ASN A 160 2.67 -1.76 -7.75
N VAL A 161 1.33 -1.75 -7.81
CA VAL A 161 0.56 -0.86 -8.68
C VAL A 161 0.48 0.53 -8.05
N TYR A 162 1.46 1.38 -8.36
CA TYR A 162 1.52 2.75 -7.81
C TYR A 162 1.35 3.83 -8.86
N ARG A 163 1.94 3.64 -10.05
CA ARG A 163 1.85 4.62 -11.13
C ARG A 163 0.70 4.29 -12.07
N LEU A 164 0.25 5.30 -12.82
CA LEU A 164 -0.81 5.12 -13.82
C LEU A 164 -0.44 4.01 -14.82
N HIS A 165 0.83 3.93 -15.22
CA HIS A 165 1.27 2.90 -16.16
C HIS A 165 1.20 1.48 -15.58
N ASP A 166 1.54 1.31 -14.30
CA ASP A 166 1.44 0.02 -13.62
C ASP A 166 -0.02 -0.42 -13.57
N TYR A 167 -0.92 0.51 -13.23
CA TYR A 167 -2.36 0.28 -13.18
C TYR A 167 -2.90 -0.18 -14.53
N LEU A 168 -2.52 0.52 -15.60
CA LEU A 168 -2.98 0.22 -16.95
C LEU A 168 -2.53 -1.17 -17.43
N LEU A 169 -1.32 -1.59 -17.07
CA LEU A 169 -0.79 -2.91 -17.42
C LEU A 169 -1.40 -4.01 -16.55
N PHE A 170 -1.49 -3.78 -15.24
CA PHE A 170 -2.02 -4.73 -14.27
C PHE A 170 -3.48 -5.08 -14.56
N TYR A 171 -4.32 -4.08 -14.79
CA TYR A 171 -5.72 -4.26 -15.15
C TYR A 171 -5.96 -4.54 -16.63
N LYS A 172 -4.88 -4.73 -17.41
CA LYS A 172 -4.92 -5.04 -18.85
C LYS A 172 -5.75 -4.04 -19.67
N ILE A 173 -5.80 -2.78 -19.24
CA ILE A 173 -6.43 -1.68 -19.98
C ILE A 173 -5.65 -1.44 -21.27
N ILE A 174 -4.33 -1.50 -21.18
CA ILE A 174 -3.45 -1.60 -22.35
C ILE A 174 -2.39 -2.68 -22.15
N ASN A 175 -1.77 -3.12 -23.25
CA ASN A 175 -0.65 -4.06 -23.20
C ASN A 175 0.72 -3.34 -23.19
N LYS A 176 1.77 -4.09 -22.88
CA LYS A 176 3.15 -3.56 -22.79
C LYS A 176 3.62 -2.93 -24.09
N GLU A 177 3.36 -3.57 -25.23
CA GLU A 177 3.76 -3.04 -26.55
C GLU A 177 3.14 -1.67 -26.84
N LEU A 178 1.85 -1.49 -26.54
CA LEU A 178 1.17 -0.21 -26.69
C LEU A 178 1.70 0.83 -25.69
N MET A 179 1.98 0.43 -24.44
CA MET A 179 2.57 1.31 -23.44
C MET A 179 3.93 1.84 -23.91
N ASP A 180 4.80 0.97 -24.41
CA ASP A 180 6.14 1.33 -24.86
C ASP A 180 6.07 2.30 -26.06
N LYS A 181 5.20 2.03 -27.04
CA LYS A 181 4.95 2.94 -28.19
C LYS A 181 4.45 4.32 -27.75
N VAL A 182 3.57 4.38 -26.75
CA VAL A 182 3.04 5.65 -26.23
C VAL A 182 4.14 6.40 -25.48
N ARG A 183 4.94 5.73 -24.65
CA ARG A 183 6.06 6.34 -23.93
C ARG A 183 7.11 6.92 -24.87
N GLU A 184 7.49 6.17 -25.90
CA GLU A 184 8.44 6.61 -26.92
C GLU A 184 7.97 7.90 -27.59
N LYS A 185 6.70 7.93 -28.05
CA LYS A 185 6.09 9.12 -28.68
C LYS A 185 5.98 10.32 -27.75
N LEU A 186 5.84 10.08 -26.45
CA LEU A 186 5.70 11.14 -25.44
C LEU A 186 7.03 11.55 -24.82
N SER A 187 8.12 10.81 -25.08
CA SER A 187 9.44 10.99 -24.47
C SER A 187 9.38 11.00 -22.93
N ILE A 188 8.60 10.08 -22.34
CA ILE A 188 8.36 9.98 -20.88
C ILE A 188 8.83 8.67 -20.28
#